data_AF-A0A2S9F6F2-F1
#
_entry.id   AF-A0A2S9F6F2-F1
#
_cell.length_a   1.000
_cell.length_b   1.000
_cell.length_c   1.000
_cell.angle_alpha   90.00
_cell.angle_beta   90.00
_cell.angle_gamma   90.00
#
_symmetry.space_group_name_H-M   'P 1'
#
loop_
_entity.id
_entity.type
_entity.pdbx_description
1 polymer ?
#
loop_
_entity_poly.entity_id
_entity_poly.type
_entity_poly.pdbx_seq_one_letter_code
_entity_poly.pdbx_strand_id
1 'polypeptide(L)'
;TAWMDAAVVDENDAVTTNSDLDLFNERNGPPYDAEFVARYRAAQIARNDAITDWAEAELVRVRAAGFSDRPFTVMRTWADPRMVDPRLEPTNRPANMCYAGVPVKANRSTHGIAAACTLRNWLGMWSLRHAQTRAEPHLARIDCPALVINAEQDTGVYPSDAQRIFDALGSEDKTLRAIDTDHYFTTPGARSEKADTIAKWITRRW
;
A
#
# COMPACT_ATOMS: atom_id res chain seq x y z
N THR A 1 7.30 -0.29 -0.15
CA THR A 1 5.93 -0.01 0.31
C THR A 1 5.65 1.45 0.08
N ALA A 2 4.43 1.79 -0.36
CA ALA A 2 4.07 3.16 -0.69
C ALA A 2 3.41 3.91 0.48
N TRP A 3 3.10 3.24 1.59
CA TRP A 3 2.24 3.77 2.65
C TRP A 3 2.96 4.10 3.97
N MET A 4 4.18 3.61 4.17
CA MET A 4 4.96 3.90 5.37
C MET A 4 5.28 5.40 5.46
N ASP A 5 5.12 6.01 6.62
CA ASP A 5 5.50 7.40 6.81
C ASP A 5 7.01 7.55 6.81
N ALA A 6 7.53 8.27 5.82
CA ALA A 6 8.97 8.52 5.66
C ALA A 6 9.56 9.45 6.73
N ALA A 7 8.70 10.16 7.48
CA ALA A 7 9.11 11.13 8.47
C ALA A 7 9.38 10.51 9.86
N VAL A 8 9.15 9.21 10.05
CA VAL A 8 9.51 8.50 11.27
C VAL A 8 11.03 8.34 11.34
N VAL A 9 11.64 8.78 12.44
CA VAL A 9 13.09 8.70 12.67
C VAL A 9 13.47 7.74 13.80
N ASP A 10 12.52 7.39 14.66
CA ASP A 10 12.68 6.39 15.71
C ASP A 10 11.45 5.48 15.71
N GLU A 11 11.66 4.17 15.54
CA GLU A 11 10.57 3.18 15.53
C GLU A 11 9.99 2.87 16.92
N ASN A 12 10.55 3.45 17.98
CA ASN A 12 10.05 3.32 19.36
C ASN A 12 9.42 4.61 19.90
N ASP A 13 9.47 5.71 19.15
CA ASP A 13 8.81 6.97 19.49
C ASP A 13 7.83 7.41 18.39
N ALA A 14 6.54 7.39 18.72
CA ALA A 14 5.47 7.75 17.79
C ALA A 14 5.42 9.24 17.42
N VAL A 15 6.05 10.12 18.23
CA VAL A 15 5.93 11.57 18.12
C VAL A 15 7.07 12.18 17.33
N THR A 16 8.31 11.74 17.56
CA THR A 16 9.49 12.32 16.89
C THR A 16 9.36 12.19 15.37
N THR A 17 9.56 13.32 14.69
CA THR A 17 9.24 13.47 13.26
C THR A 17 10.30 14.31 12.56
N ASN A 18 10.78 13.85 11.41
CA ASN A 18 11.57 14.66 10.49
C ASN A 18 10.67 15.66 9.74
N SER A 19 10.75 16.95 10.08
CA SER A 19 9.89 17.98 9.49
C SER A 19 10.09 18.19 7.99
N ASP A 20 11.26 17.85 7.44
CA ASP A 20 11.56 17.99 6.00
C ASP A 20 10.96 16.85 5.16
N LEU A 21 10.57 15.76 5.81
CA LEU A 21 9.86 14.64 5.20
C LEU A 21 8.42 14.52 5.68
N ASP A 22 7.96 15.30 6.65
CA ASP A 22 6.59 15.20 7.17
C ASP A 22 5.58 15.58 6.08
N LEU A 23 4.84 14.57 5.60
CA LEU A 23 3.78 14.70 4.60
C LEU A 23 2.65 15.61 5.09
N PHE A 24 2.44 15.73 6.40
CA PHE A 24 1.35 16.49 6.99
C PHE A 24 1.79 17.87 7.51
N ASN A 25 3.07 18.22 7.31
CA ASN A 25 3.57 19.56 7.60
C ASN A 25 3.14 20.52 6.49
N GLU A 26 2.48 21.61 6.87
CA GLU A 26 1.98 22.64 5.94
C GLU A 26 3.07 23.20 5.02
N ARG A 27 4.33 23.24 5.49
CA ARG A 27 5.47 23.69 4.68
C ARG A 27 5.76 22.80 3.47
N ASN A 28 5.43 21.52 3.55
CA ASN A 28 5.61 20.55 2.46
C ASN A 28 4.31 20.29 1.71
N GLY A 29 3.18 20.86 2.17
CA GLY A 29 1.83 20.43 1.81
C GLY A 29 1.52 20.45 0.31
N PRO A 30 0.42 19.80 -0.11
CA PRO A 30 0.09 19.70 -1.52
C PRO A 30 -0.19 21.09 -2.13
N PRO A 31 0.19 21.36 -3.39
CA PRO A 31 0.86 20.50 -4.37
C PRO A 31 2.21 19.89 -3.96
N TYR A 32 2.33 18.56 -3.96
CA TYR A 32 3.68 17.99 -3.81
C TYR A 32 4.40 18.08 -5.14
N ASP A 33 5.58 18.71 -5.14
CA ASP A 33 6.45 18.70 -6.29
C ASP A 33 7.14 17.34 -6.48
N ALA A 34 7.67 17.11 -7.68
CA ALA A 34 8.27 15.83 -8.04
C ALA A 34 9.55 15.52 -7.22
N GLU A 35 10.28 16.55 -6.80
CA GLU A 35 11.52 16.41 -6.02
C GLU A 35 11.19 15.93 -4.59
N PHE A 36 10.20 16.54 -3.95
CA PHE A 36 9.68 16.11 -2.66
C PHE A 36 9.17 14.68 -2.73
N VAL A 37 8.36 14.33 -3.72
CA VAL A 37 7.86 12.96 -3.89
C VAL A 37 9.01 11.98 -4.06
N ALA A 38 10.02 12.29 -4.88
CA ALA A 38 11.19 11.42 -5.07
C ALA A 38 11.97 11.20 -3.75
N ARG A 39 12.28 12.27 -3.01
CA ARG A 39 12.94 12.18 -1.70
C ARG A 39 12.11 11.39 -0.69
N TYR A 40 10.81 11.64 -0.65
CA TYR A 40 9.88 10.95 0.25
C TYR A 40 9.85 9.45 -0.04
N ARG A 41 9.68 9.05 -1.31
CA ARG A 41 9.67 7.63 -1.73
C ARG A 41 10.99 6.92 -1.39
N ALA A 42 12.13 7.57 -1.61
CA ALA A 42 13.43 7.01 -1.23
C ALA A 42 13.52 6.78 0.29
N ALA A 43 13.05 7.73 1.09
CA ALA A 43 13.02 7.60 2.54
C ALA A 43 12.03 6.53 3.04
N GLN A 44 10.90 6.30 2.37
CA GLN A 44 10.01 5.16 2.66
C GLN A 44 10.74 3.81 2.51
N ILE A 45 11.56 3.68 1.45
CA ILE A 45 12.36 2.48 1.20
C ILE A 45 13.45 2.34 2.26
N ALA A 46 14.19 3.41 2.54
CA ALA A 46 15.25 3.41 3.55
C ALA A 46 14.72 3.03 4.95
N ARG A 47 13.53 3.53 5.32
CA ARG A 47 12.85 3.14 6.57
C ARG A 47 12.51 1.65 6.58
N ASN A 48 11.95 1.12 5.49
CA ASN A 48 11.63 -0.31 5.40
C ASN A 48 12.90 -1.18 5.54
N ASP A 49 13.98 -0.81 4.84
CA ASP A 49 15.26 -1.51 4.91
C ASP A 49 15.87 -1.47 6.31
N ALA A 50 15.80 -0.32 6.99
CA ALA A 50 16.29 -0.18 8.38
C ALA A 50 15.52 -1.08 9.36
N ILE A 51 14.19 -1.16 9.26
CA ILE A 51 13.40 -2.10 10.07
C ILE A 51 13.76 -3.54 9.71
N THR A 52 13.99 -3.85 8.42
CA THR A 52 14.45 -5.18 7.99
C THR A 52 15.80 -5.53 8.61
N ASP A 53 16.81 -4.67 8.53
CA ASP A 53 18.13 -4.89 9.12
C ASP A 53 18.02 -5.18 10.62
N TRP A 54 17.24 -4.36 11.34
CA TRP A 54 16.97 -4.57 12.75
C TRP A 54 16.26 -5.90 13.01
N ALA A 55 15.23 -6.24 12.23
CA ALA A 55 14.45 -7.46 12.42
C ALA A 55 15.29 -8.72 12.19
N GLU A 56 16.20 -8.70 11.22
CA GLU A 56 17.16 -9.80 10.97
C GLU A 56 18.12 -9.98 12.15
N ALA A 57 18.76 -8.89 12.60
CA ALA A 57 19.67 -8.91 13.73
C ALA A 57 18.98 -9.35 15.03
N GLU A 58 17.78 -8.82 15.27
CA GLU A 58 16.98 -9.15 16.45
C GLU A 58 16.52 -10.61 16.42
N LEU A 59 16.16 -11.15 15.25
CA LEU A 59 15.74 -12.55 15.12
C LEU A 59 16.89 -13.50 15.47
N VAL A 60 18.12 -13.17 15.07
CA VAL A 60 19.33 -13.91 15.49
C VAL A 60 19.51 -13.84 17.00
N ARG A 61 19.43 -12.62 17.57
CA ARG A 61 19.63 -12.40 19.01
C ARG A 61 18.62 -13.16 19.88
N VAL A 62 17.33 -13.08 19.57
CA VAL A 62 16.29 -13.73 20.39
C VAL A 62 16.34 -15.26 20.26
N ARG A 63 16.70 -15.79 19.08
CA ARG A 63 16.89 -17.24 18.88
C ARG A 63 18.08 -17.78 19.65
N ALA A 64 19.19 -17.05 19.70
CA ALA A 64 20.34 -17.42 20.53
C ALA A 64 19.97 -17.48 22.03
N ALA A 65 18.98 -16.70 22.46
CA ALA A 65 18.42 -16.71 23.81
C ALA A 65 17.29 -17.75 24.01
N GLY A 66 17.00 -18.60 23.03
CA GLY A 66 15.99 -19.67 23.13
C GLY A 66 14.56 -19.27 22.73
N PHE A 67 14.33 -18.06 22.24
CA PHE A 67 13.01 -17.62 21.75
C PHE A 67 12.83 -17.94 20.27
N SER A 68 11.61 -18.27 19.84
CA SER A 68 11.32 -18.59 18.43
C SER A 68 11.11 -17.35 17.54
N ASP A 69 10.58 -16.27 18.12
CA ASP A 69 10.24 -14.98 17.50
C ASP A 69 9.99 -13.91 18.59
N ARG A 70 9.79 -12.65 18.20
CA ARG A 70 9.46 -11.53 19.10
C ARG A 70 8.39 -10.61 18.46
N PRO A 71 7.38 -10.15 19.22
CA PRO A 71 6.46 -9.12 18.75
C PRO A 71 7.09 -7.71 18.81
N PHE A 72 6.71 -6.86 17.86
CA PHE A 72 7.04 -5.43 17.84
C PHE A 72 5.97 -4.65 17.08
N THR A 73 6.03 -3.33 17.14
CA THR A 73 5.07 -2.44 16.49
C THR A 73 5.69 -1.71 15.31
N VAL A 74 4.91 -1.49 14.26
CA VAL A 74 5.25 -0.59 13.15
C VAL A 74 4.20 0.50 13.08
N MET A 75 4.56 1.74 13.37
CA MET A 75 3.62 2.85 13.45
C MET A 75 3.63 3.70 12.18
N ARG A 76 2.58 4.52 12.01
CA ARG A 76 2.48 5.54 10.95
C ARG A 76 2.66 4.95 9.54
N THR A 77 1.60 4.30 9.06
CA THR A 77 1.56 3.61 7.76
C THR A 77 0.37 4.04 6.90
N TRP A 78 -0.09 5.27 7.04
CA TRP A 78 -1.15 5.89 6.22
C TRP A 78 -0.63 7.15 5.54
N ALA A 79 0.54 7.04 4.91
CA ALA A 79 1.30 8.18 4.39
C ALA A 79 1.82 7.93 2.97
N ASP A 80 0.96 7.42 2.09
CA ASP A 80 1.19 7.54 0.65
C ASP A 80 0.86 8.99 0.22
N PRO A 81 1.77 9.75 -0.43
CA PRO A 81 1.48 11.09 -0.93
C PRO A 81 0.20 11.18 -1.76
N ARG A 82 -0.18 10.11 -2.48
CA ARG A 82 -1.41 10.05 -3.29
C ARG A 82 -2.70 10.06 -2.47
N MET A 83 -2.64 9.72 -1.17
CA MET A 83 -3.76 9.82 -0.24
C MET A 83 -4.07 11.28 0.10
N VAL A 84 -3.07 12.17 0.04
CA VAL A 84 -3.20 13.59 0.40
C VAL A 84 -3.34 14.47 -0.83
N ASP A 85 -2.50 14.29 -1.85
CA ASP A 85 -2.55 15.04 -3.10
C ASP A 85 -3.23 14.22 -4.21
N PRO A 86 -4.49 14.53 -4.57
CA PRO A 86 -5.20 13.79 -5.62
C PRO A 86 -4.58 14.00 -7.01
N ARG A 87 -3.76 15.04 -7.21
CA ARG A 87 -3.18 15.38 -8.52
C ARG A 87 -2.02 14.47 -8.92
N LEU A 88 -1.41 13.76 -7.96
CA LEU A 88 -0.35 12.79 -8.24
C LEU A 88 -0.87 11.59 -9.04
N GLU A 89 -2.15 11.28 -8.91
CA GLU A 89 -2.81 10.25 -9.70
C GLU A 89 -4.30 10.62 -9.83
N PRO A 90 -4.71 11.49 -10.77
CA PRO A 90 -6.05 12.04 -10.80
C PRO A 90 -7.14 10.98 -11.03
N THR A 91 -8.14 10.91 -10.14
CA THR A 91 -9.35 10.08 -10.27
C THR A 91 -10.55 10.76 -9.62
N ASN A 92 -11.73 10.13 -9.63
CA ASN A 92 -12.94 10.61 -8.93
C ASN A 92 -12.92 10.40 -7.40
N ARG A 93 -11.80 9.96 -6.82
CA ARG A 93 -11.71 9.73 -5.37
C ARG A 93 -11.83 11.05 -4.58
N PRO A 94 -12.39 11.00 -3.36
CA PRO A 94 -12.29 12.12 -2.43
C PRO A 94 -10.82 12.50 -2.17
N ALA A 95 -10.51 13.79 -2.24
CA ALA A 95 -9.19 14.30 -1.89
C ALA A 95 -8.91 14.13 -0.38
N ASN A 96 -7.62 13.98 -0.03
CA ASN A 96 -7.18 13.86 1.36
C ASN A 96 -7.91 12.77 2.16
N MET A 97 -7.97 11.56 1.59
CA MET A 97 -8.73 10.42 2.10
C MET A 97 -7.92 9.13 1.95
N CYS A 98 -8.05 8.25 2.94
CA CYS A 98 -7.64 6.84 2.90
C CYS A 98 -8.75 5.96 3.49
N TYR A 99 -8.56 4.64 3.55
CA TYR A 99 -9.57 3.70 4.07
C TYR A 99 -9.97 3.95 5.52
N ALA A 100 -9.07 4.50 6.32
CA ALA A 100 -9.28 4.83 7.72
C ALA A 100 -9.70 6.31 7.94
N GLY A 101 -10.11 7.02 6.88
CA GLY A 101 -10.54 8.42 6.94
C GLY A 101 -9.43 9.40 6.54
N VAL A 102 -9.36 10.54 7.24
CA VAL A 102 -8.37 11.60 6.92
C VAL A 102 -6.95 11.08 7.22
N PRO A 103 -6.02 11.07 6.24
CA PRO A 103 -4.70 10.46 6.36
C PRO A 103 -3.90 10.88 7.60
N VAL A 104 -3.85 12.18 7.96
CA VAL A 104 -3.11 12.63 9.15
C VAL A 104 -3.64 12.02 10.45
N LYS A 105 -4.96 11.85 10.56
CA LYS A 105 -5.60 11.25 11.74
C LYS A 105 -5.38 9.74 11.76
N ALA A 106 -5.55 9.09 10.61
CA ALA A 106 -5.31 7.65 10.47
C ALA A 106 -3.85 7.30 10.77
N ASN A 107 -2.91 8.07 10.24
CA ASN A 107 -1.47 7.84 10.38
C ASN A 107 -0.98 8.01 11.83
N ARG A 108 -1.57 8.96 12.57
CA ARG A 108 -1.29 9.18 14.00
C ARG A 108 -2.17 8.34 14.94
N SER A 109 -2.82 7.30 14.42
CA SER A 109 -3.66 6.39 15.20
C SER A 109 -3.02 5.00 15.37
N THR A 110 -3.69 4.14 16.13
CA THR A 110 -3.32 2.73 16.31
C THR A 110 -3.75 1.84 15.14
N HIS A 111 -4.49 2.35 14.15
CA HIS A 111 -5.03 1.57 13.02
C HIS A 111 -4.03 1.41 11.86
N GLY A 112 -2.73 1.36 12.15
CA GLY A 112 -1.70 1.15 11.13
C GLY A 112 -1.76 -0.24 10.52
N ILE A 113 -1.50 -0.33 9.22
CA ILE A 113 -1.19 -1.59 8.56
C ILE A 113 0.14 -2.09 9.13
N ALA A 114 0.20 -3.38 9.51
CA ALA A 114 1.34 -3.96 10.22
C ALA A 114 1.59 -3.40 11.64
N ALA A 115 0.63 -2.68 12.24
CA ALA A 115 0.79 -2.08 13.57
C ALA A 115 1.22 -3.08 14.66
N ALA A 116 0.70 -4.31 14.60
CA ALA A 116 1.18 -5.43 15.39
C ALA A 116 1.89 -6.43 14.47
N CYS A 117 3.19 -6.64 14.71
CA CYS A 117 4.03 -7.49 13.88
C CYS A 117 4.88 -8.42 14.75
N THR A 118 5.36 -9.51 14.16
CA THR A 118 6.51 -10.27 14.68
C THR A 118 7.70 -10.13 13.74
N LEU A 119 8.91 -10.48 14.16
CA LEU A 119 10.09 -10.39 13.30
C LEU A 119 9.90 -11.25 12.04
N ARG A 120 9.40 -12.48 12.19
CA ARG A 120 9.12 -13.34 11.02
C ARG A 120 8.02 -12.80 10.12
N ASN A 121 6.97 -12.21 10.71
CA ASN A 121 5.91 -11.57 9.93
C ASN A 121 6.47 -10.41 9.10
N TRP A 122 7.35 -9.58 9.68
CA TRP A 122 8.01 -8.50 8.96
C TRP A 122 8.84 -9.02 7.78
N LEU A 123 9.74 -9.96 8.05
CA LEU A 123 10.62 -10.53 7.02
C LEU A 123 9.85 -11.26 5.92
N GLY A 124 8.77 -11.96 6.28
CA GLY A 124 7.97 -12.75 5.34
C GLY A 124 6.98 -11.95 4.50
N MET A 125 6.46 -10.84 5.04
CA MET A 125 5.32 -10.12 4.44
C MET A 125 5.59 -8.65 4.10
N TRP A 126 6.41 -7.95 4.87
CA TRP A 126 6.52 -6.48 4.80
C TRP A 126 7.89 -5.97 4.33
N SER A 127 8.95 -6.76 4.51
CA SER A 127 10.28 -6.46 4.04
C SER A 127 10.32 -6.41 2.51
N LEU A 128 10.77 -5.29 1.95
CA LEU A 128 10.98 -5.17 0.51
C LEU A 128 12.07 -6.12 -0.01
N ARG A 129 13.04 -6.48 0.83
CA ARG A 129 14.16 -7.35 0.46
C ARG A 129 13.81 -8.84 0.48
N HIS A 130 13.01 -9.28 1.46
CA HIS A 130 12.82 -10.72 1.70
C HIS A 130 11.41 -11.23 1.37
N ALA A 131 10.38 -10.38 1.49
CA ALA A 131 9.01 -10.84 1.42
C ALA A 131 8.68 -11.47 0.06
N GLN A 132 8.05 -12.65 0.08
CA GLN A 132 7.58 -13.32 -1.14
C GLN A 132 6.14 -12.94 -1.48
N THR A 133 5.49 -12.11 -0.65
CA THR A 133 4.16 -11.52 -0.83
C THR A 133 4.20 -10.37 -1.86
N ARG A 134 4.89 -10.58 -2.98
CA ARG A 134 4.93 -9.65 -4.13
C ARG A 134 4.18 -10.27 -5.30
N ALA A 135 3.23 -9.53 -5.87
CA ALA A 135 2.30 -10.09 -6.83
C ALA A 135 2.97 -10.46 -8.16
N GLU A 136 3.83 -9.60 -8.72
CA GLU A 136 4.31 -9.70 -10.10
C GLU A 136 4.90 -11.07 -10.50
N PRO A 137 5.83 -11.69 -9.74
CA PRO A 137 6.40 -12.98 -10.14
C PRO A 137 5.36 -14.11 -10.14
N HIS A 138 4.31 -13.99 -9.33
CA HIS A 138 3.24 -14.98 -9.26
C HIS A 138 2.16 -14.71 -10.31
N LEU A 139 1.83 -13.44 -10.58
CA LEU A 139 0.91 -13.04 -11.66
C LEU A 139 1.42 -13.49 -13.04
N ALA A 140 2.73 -13.45 -13.27
CA ALA A 140 3.35 -13.91 -14.51
C ALA A 140 3.14 -15.41 -14.78
N ARG A 141 2.76 -16.20 -13.76
CA ARG A 141 2.48 -17.64 -13.86
C ARG A 141 1.00 -17.95 -14.10
N ILE A 142 0.14 -16.93 -14.12
CA ILE A 142 -1.29 -17.08 -14.35
C ILE A 142 -1.55 -16.86 -15.85
N ASP A 143 -1.75 -17.95 -16.57
CA ASP A 143 -1.98 -17.99 -18.02
C ASP A 143 -3.46 -18.13 -18.41
N CYS A 144 -4.32 -18.53 -17.46
CA CYS A 144 -5.76 -18.63 -17.68
C CYS A 144 -6.38 -17.24 -17.98
N PRO A 145 -7.54 -17.18 -18.64
CA PRO A 145 -8.21 -15.91 -18.89
C PRO A 145 -8.42 -15.10 -17.60
N ALA A 146 -8.16 -13.80 -17.63
CA ALA A 146 -8.17 -12.96 -16.43
C ALA A 146 -8.94 -11.64 -16.61
N LEU A 147 -9.69 -11.24 -15.57
CA LEU A 147 -10.39 -9.97 -15.50
C LEU A 147 -9.89 -9.18 -14.29
N VAL A 148 -9.35 -7.99 -14.53
CA VAL A 148 -8.97 -7.02 -13.48
C VAL A 148 -10.03 -5.92 -13.45
N ILE A 149 -10.62 -5.67 -12.28
CA ILE A 149 -11.60 -4.59 -12.07
C ILE A 149 -11.05 -3.64 -11.02
N ASN A 150 -10.83 -2.38 -11.41
CA ASN A 150 -10.46 -1.29 -10.53
C ASN A 150 -11.69 -0.46 -10.12
N ALA A 151 -11.68 0.09 -8.91
CA ALA A 151 -12.65 1.08 -8.44
C ALA A 151 -12.04 2.48 -8.56
N GLU A 152 -12.63 3.37 -9.36
CA GLU A 152 -12.00 4.66 -9.68
C GLU A 152 -11.93 5.64 -8.48
N GLN A 153 -12.83 5.49 -7.50
CA GLN A 153 -12.86 6.33 -6.30
C GLN A 153 -12.11 5.69 -5.12
N ASP A 154 -11.33 4.64 -5.37
CA ASP A 154 -10.52 3.97 -4.36
C ASP A 154 -9.46 4.92 -3.77
N THR A 155 -9.33 4.90 -2.44
CA THR A 155 -8.49 5.80 -1.65
C THR A 155 -7.21 5.14 -1.13
N GLY A 156 -6.85 3.97 -1.66
CA GLY A 156 -5.60 3.28 -1.33
C GLY A 156 -5.05 2.35 -2.42
N VAL A 157 -5.87 1.94 -3.39
CA VAL A 157 -5.47 1.15 -4.57
C VAL A 157 -5.83 1.97 -5.79
N TYR A 158 -4.82 2.44 -6.51
CA TYR A 158 -5.02 3.40 -7.58
C TYR A 158 -5.03 2.73 -8.96
N PRO A 159 -5.49 3.41 -10.03
CA PRO A 159 -5.51 2.84 -11.38
C PRO A 159 -4.15 2.30 -11.84
N SER A 160 -3.04 2.95 -11.47
CA SER A 160 -1.69 2.47 -11.76
C SER A 160 -1.36 1.14 -11.10
N ASP A 161 -1.87 0.87 -9.89
CA ASP A 161 -1.71 -0.41 -9.21
C ASP A 161 -2.48 -1.52 -9.96
N ALA A 162 -3.69 -1.22 -10.42
CA ALA A 162 -4.48 -2.15 -11.23
C ALA A 162 -3.86 -2.40 -12.62
N GLN A 163 -3.32 -1.37 -13.25
CA GLN A 163 -2.60 -1.48 -14.52
C GLN A 163 -1.35 -2.36 -14.35
N ARG A 164 -0.59 -2.17 -13.27
CA ARG A 164 0.59 -3.00 -12.96
C ARG A 164 0.22 -4.48 -12.76
N ILE A 165 -0.90 -4.76 -12.10
CA ILE A 165 -1.44 -6.13 -11.99
C ILE A 165 -1.80 -6.68 -13.37
N PHE A 166 -2.51 -5.91 -14.18
CA PHE A 166 -2.90 -6.29 -15.53
C PHE A 166 -1.69 -6.60 -16.42
N ASP A 167 -0.67 -5.75 -16.40
CA ASP A 167 0.53 -5.90 -17.19
C ASP A 167 1.33 -7.13 -16.77
N ALA A 168 1.41 -7.40 -15.47
CA ALA A 168 2.16 -8.54 -14.91
C ALA A 168 1.49 -9.91 -15.10
N LEU A 169 0.20 -9.98 -15.45
CA LEU A 169 -0.48 -11.25 -15.73
C LEU A 169 0.13 -11.94 -16.96
N GLY A 170 0.46 -13.23 -16.81
CA GLY A 170 0.96 -14.07 -17.91
C GLY A 170 -0.09 -14.44 -18.96
N SER A 171 -1.36 -14.16 -18.67
CA SER A 171 -2.51 -14.40 -19.55
C SER A 171 -2.47 -13.53 -20.80
N GLU A 172 -2.68 -14.16 -21.96
CA GLU A 172 -2.93 -13.45 -23.22
C GLU A 172 -4.38 -12.96 -23.32
N ASP A 173 -5.32 -13.71 -22.74
CA ASP A 173 -6.75 -13.37 -22.71
C ASP A 173 -7.11 -12.63 -21.42
N LYS A 174 -6.65 -11.39 -21.32
CA LYS A 174 -6.90 -10.52 -20.16
C LYS A 174 -7.70 -9.28 -20.50
N THR A 175 -8.53 -8.83 -19.55
CA THR A 175 -9.30 -7.59 -19.67
C THR A 175 -9.14 -6.73 -18.42
N LEU A 176 -8.94 -5.43 -18.59
CA LEU A 176 -8.99 -4.43 -17.53
C LEU A 176 -10.30 -3.63 -17.64
N ARG A 177 -10.98 -3.43 -16.51
CA ARG A 177 -12.16 -2.58 -16.38
C ARG A 177 -12.02 -1.66 -15.17
N ALA A 178 -12.63 -0.49 -15.27
CA ALA A 178 -12.80 0.43 -14.17
C ALA A 178 -14.30 0.65 -13.93
N ILE A 179 -14.70 0.80 -12.66
CA ILE A 179 -16.05 1.13 -12.23
C ILE A 179 -15.96 2.36 -11.34
N ASP A 180 -16.82 3.36 -11.58
CA ASP A 180 -16.86 4.59 -10.79
C ASP A 180 -17.50 4.34 -9.42
N THR A 181 -16.69 3.86 -8.48
CA THR A 181 -17.12 3.44 -7.14
C THR A 181 -15.95 3.45 -6.15
N ASP A 182 -16.27 3.32 -4.88
CA ASP A 182 -15.29 3.21 -3.79
C ASP A 182 -14.65 1.81 -3.73
N HIS A 183 -13.62 1.68 -2.88
CA HIS A 183 -12.87 0.43 -2.66
C HIS A 183 -13.75 -0.81 -2.40
N TYR A 184 -14.87 -0.64 -1.68
CA TYR A 184 -15.78 -1.70 -1.27
C TYR A 184 -16.99 -1.85 -2.20
N PHE A 185 -17.00 -1.11 -3.31
CA PHE A 185 -18.09 -1.03 -4.27
C PHE A 185 -19.41 -0.67 -3.58
N THR A 186 -19.41 0.25 -2.60
CA THR A 186 -20.61 0.59 -1.82
C THR A 186 -21.47 1.69 -2.42
N THR A 187 -21.01 2.36 -3.47
CA THR A 187 -21.86 3.30 -4.21
C THR A 187 -23.10 2.57 -4.76
N PRO A 188 -24.31 3.20 -4.73
CA PRO A 188 -25.53 2.53 -5.14
C PRO A 188 -25.43 1.94 -6.55
N GLY A 189 -25.69 0.64 -6.67
CA GLY A 189 -25.66 -0.09 -7.95
C GLY A 189 -24.30 -0.69 -8.35
N ALA A 190 -23.17 -0.25 -7.77
CA ALA A 190 -21.84 -0.69 -8.19
C ALA A 190 -21.60 -2.20 -8.02
N ARG A 191 -22.17 -2.83 -6.99
CA ARG A 191 -22.07 -4.30 -6.82
C ARG A 191 -22.83 -5.05 -7.90
N SER A 192 -24.00 -4.55 -8.32
CA SER A 192 -24.77 -5.13 -9.41
C SER A 192 -24.04 -4.97 -10.74
N GLU A 193 -23.50 -3.78 -11.01
CA GLU A 193 -22.68 -3.52 -12.20
C GLU A 193 -21.44 -4.43 -12.24
N LYS A 194 -20.74 -4.57 -11.11
CA LYS A 194 -19.59 -5.48 -10.98
C LYS A 194 -20.00 -6.92 -11.27
N ALA A 195 -21.11 -7.39 -10.70
CA ALA A 195 -21.61 -8.74 -10.92
C ALA A 195 -21.97 -8.98 -12.39
N ASP A 196 -22.69 -8.04 -13.03
CA ASP A 196 -23.03 -8.10 -14.45
C ASP A 196 -21.80 -8.09 -15.34
N THR A 197 -20.79 -7.27 -15.00
CA THR A 197 -19.51 -7.20 -15.71
C THR A 197 -18.80 -8.55 -15.68
N ILE A 198 -18.72 -9.17 -14.50
CA ILE A 198 -18.13 -10.50 -14.33
C ILE A 198 -18.93 -11.55 -15.14
N ALA A 199 -20.25 -11.58 -15.01
CA ALA A 199 -21.11 -12.54 -15.69
C ALA A 199 -20.98 -12.45 -17.22
N LYS A 200 -21.11 -11.24 -17.78
CA LYS A 200 -20.95 -11.00 -19.23
C LYS A 200 -19.57 -11.38 -19.74
N TRP A 201 -18.53 -11.17 -18.92
CA TRP A 201 -17.16 -11.52 -19.29
C TRP A 201 -16.94 -13.03 -19.32
N ILE A 202 -17.52 -13.77 -18.36
CA ILE A 202 -17.46 -15.24 -18.28
C ILE A 202 -18.22 -15.89 -19.45
N THR A 203 -19.45 -15.44 -19.76
CA THR A 203 -20.29 -16.01 -20.84
C THR A 203 -19.68 -15.90 -22.24
N ARG A 204 -18.66 -15.07 -22.44
CA ARG A 204 -17.93 -15.01 -23.72
C ARG A 204 -16.88 -16.12 -23.89
N ARG A 205 -16.60 -16.88 -22.82
CA ARG A 205 -15.54 -17.89 -22.74
C ARG A 205 -16.04 -19.30 -22.41
N TRP A 206 -17.27 -19.40 -21.92
CA TRP A 206 -17.96 -20.62 -21.51
C TRP A 206 -19.44 -20.50 -21.86
#